data_AF-A0A5C7IZ41-F1
#
_entry.id   AF-A0A5C7IZ41-F1
#
_cell.length_a   1.000
_cell.length_b   1.000
_cell.length_c   1.000
_cell.angle_alpha   90.00
_cell.angle_beta   90.00
_cell.angle_gamma   90.00
#
_symmetry.space_group_name_H-M   'P 1'
#
loop_
_entity.id
_entity.type
_entity.pdbx_description
1 polymer ?
#
loop_
_entity_poly.entity_id
_entity_poly.type
_entity_poly.pdbx_seq_one_letter_code
_entity_poly.pdbx_strand_id
1 'polypeptide(L)'
;MESELSKIVIFGGTGYIGKYMVKASVFFGHKTFVYARPITPHTTPSKLQLHKEFQSMGVTIVQGEVEEHEKMVSVLRQVDVVISTFAIPQILDQLKIIHAIKVAEFGCDEERVSPLPPFKAILEKKIKIRRAIEAANIPYTFVSANCCGAYFVNYLLRPHDHHQQDHIVVYGTGQSKALPHPENIPVSVLHSLFVKGETMNFELGNDDIEASKLYPDSVFTTVDQLLDIFLIDPPQPATTGFA
;
A
#
# COMPACT_ATOMS: atom_id res chain seq x y z
N MET A 1 -23.73 26.01 -4.39
CA MET A 1 -22.28 26.12 -4.64
C MET A 1 -21.75 24.71 -4.69
N GLU A 2 -21.32 24.24 -5.86
CA GLU A 2 -20.52 23.01 -5.91
C GLU A 2 -19.27 23.24 -5.05
N SER A 3 -19.08 22.41 -4.04
CA SER A 3 -17.88 22.48 -3.21
C SER A 3 -16.71 22.06 -4.10
N GLU A 4 -15.70 22.92 -4.26
CA GLU A 4 -14.49 22.58 -5.02
C GLU A 4 -13.88 21.29 -4.45
N LEU A 5 -13.62 20.29 -5.31
CA LEU A 5 -13.05 19.02 -4.89
C LEU A 5 -11.66 19.23 -4.28
N SER A 6 -11.35 18.47 -3.23
CA SER A 6 -10.04 18.54 -2.56
C SER A 6 -8.87 18.26 -3.51
N LYS A 7 -7.78 18.99 -3.33
CA LYS A 7 -6.49 18.76 -3.99
C LYS A 7 -5.73 17.70 -3.19
N ILE A 8 -5.22 16.67 -3.89
CA ILE A 8 -4.61 15.50 -3.25
C ILE A 8 -3.15 15.37 -3.69
N VAL A 9 -2.22 15.21 -2.75
CA VAL A 9 -0.86 14.73 -3.06
C VAL A 9 -0.67 13.30 -2.60
N ILE A 10 -0.04 12.48 -3.44
CA ILE A 10 0.22 11.06 -3.16
C ILE A 10 1.73 10.82 -3.12
N PHE A 11 2.25 10.52 -1.94
CA PHE A 11 3.61 10.02 -1.73
C PHE A 11 3.65 8.52 -1.99
N GLY A 12 4.67 8.06 -2.71
CA GLY A 12 4.73 6.67 -3.17
C GLY A 12 3.74 6.36 -4.32
N GLY A 13 3.17 7.38 -4.97
CA GLY A 13 2.16 7.23 -6.03
C GLY A 13 2.62 6.42 -7.26
N THR A 14 3.92 6.15 -7.40
CA THR A 14 4.48 5.27 -8.45
C THR A 14 4.71 3.83 -7.99
N GLY A 15 4.35 3.50 -6.75
CA GLY A 15 4.42 2.16 -6.17
C GLY A 15 3.22 1.28 -6.54
N TYR A 16 3.24 0.04 -6.07
CA TYR A 16 2.25 -0.99 -6.42
C TYR A 16 0.81 -0.56 -6.10
N ILE A 17 0.54 -0.06 -4.89
CA ILE A 17 -0.76 0.47 -4.49
C ILE A 17 -0.94 1.93 -4.90
N GLY A 18 0.11 2.74 -4.75
CA GLY A 18 0.09 4.17 -5.04
C GLY A 18 -0.45 4.49 -6.44
N LYS A 19 -0.12 3.69 -7.45
CA LYS A 19 -0.60 3.93 -8.82
C LYS A 19 -2.12 3.85 -8.96
N TYR A 20 -2.78 2.97 -8.20
CA TYR A 20 -4.23 2.86 -8.21
C TYR A 20 -4.87 4.04 -7.46
N MET A 21 -4.24 4.51 -6.39
CA MET A 21 -4.68 5.72 -5.68
C MET A 21 -4.62 6.96 -6.57
N VAL A 22 -3.56 7.10 -7.37
CA VAL A 22 -3.44 8.20 -8.35
C VAL A 22 -4.56 8.13 -9.39
N LYS A 23 -4.78 6.94 -9.98
CA LYS A 23 -5.84 6.75 -10.99
C LYS A 23 -7.23 7.01 -10.42
N ALA A 24 -7.51 6.53 -9.20
CA ALA A 24 -8.78 6.77 -8.52
C ALA A 24 -9.00 8.25 -8.20
N SER A 25 -7.98 8.93 -7.67
CA SER A 25 -8.03 10.37 -7.38
C SER A 25 -8.40 11.18 -8.63
N VAL A 26 -7.76 10.90 -9.76
CA VAL A 26 -8.09 11.54 -11.05
C VAL A 26 -9.49 11.17 -11.54
N PHE A 27 -9.87 9.89 -11.45
CA PHE A 27 -11.19 9.41 -11.87
C PHE A 27 -12.34 10.12 -11.15
N PHE A 28 -12.18 10.38 -9.85
CA PHE A 28 -13.15 11.15 -9.06
C PHE A 28 -13.03 12.68 -9.20
N GLY A 29 -12.20 13.16 -10.14
CA GLY A 29 -12.10 14.58 -10.49
C GLY A 29 -11.20 15.41 -9.58
N HIS A 30 -10.47 14.79 -8.65
CA HIS A 30 -9.56 15.53 -7.77
C HIS A 30 -8.32 16.02 -8.52
N LYS A 31 -7.95 17.28 -8.27
CA LYS A 31 -6.64 17.79 -8.71
C LYS A 31 -5.54 17.01 -7.99
N THR A 32 -4.81 16.21 -8.74
CA THR A 32 -3.90 15.19 -8.19
C THR A 32 -2.44 15.55 -8.42
N PHE A 33 -1.65 15.47 -7.34
CA PHE A 33 -0.21 15.63 -7.31
C PHE A 33 0.44 14.30 -6.94
N VAL A 34 1.60 14.01 -7.53
CA VAL A 34 2.44 12.87 -7.13
C VAL A 34 3.81 13.39 -6.74
N TYR A 35 4.22 13.13 -5.51
CA TYR A 35 5.58 13.42 -5.06
C TYR A 35 6.45 12.18 -5.32
N ALA A 36 7.39 12.30 -6.25
CA ALA A 36 8.21 11.18 -6.71
C ALA A 36 9.70 11.55 -6.70
N ARG A 37 10.56 10.56 -6.44
CA ARG A 37 12.01 10.73 -6.59
C ARG A 37 12.38 11.21 -8.00
N PRO A 38 13.42 12.05 -8.16
CA PRO A 38 13.88 12.51 -9.45
C PRO A 38 14.14 11.36 -10.43
N ILE A 39 13.85 11.58 -11.70
CA ILE A 39 14.22 10.64 -12.76
C ILE A 39 15.74 10.72 -12.94
N THR A 40 16.39 9.58 -12.76
CA THR A 40 17.83 9.38 -13.04
C THR A 40 18.03 8.42 -14.23
N PRO A 41 19.24 8.32 -14.80
CA PRO A 41 19.55 7.34 -15.85
C PRO A 41 19.29 5.88 -15.47
N HIS A 42 19.23 5.56 -14.17
CA HIS A 42 18.94 4.22 -13.66
C HIS A 42 17.45 3.97 -13.39
N THR A 43 16.58 4.92 -13.74
CA THR A 43 15.14 4.77 -13.55
C THR A 43 14.59 3.67 -14.45
N THR A 44 13.78 2.78 -13.89
CA THR A 44 13.22 1.66 -14.65
C THR A 44 12.28 2.15 -15.76
N PRO A 45 12.23 1.46 -16.93
CA PRO A 45 11.32 1.82 -18.02
C PRO A 45 9.85 1.89 -17.59
N SER A 46 9.41 0.97 -16.72
CA SER A 46 8.05 0.94 -16.18
C SER A 46 7.71 2.20 -15.39
N LYS A 47 8.65 2.73 -14.60
CA LYS A 47 8.44 3.98 -13.85
C LYS A 47 8.42 5.19 -14.78
N LEU A 48 9.27 5.23 -15.81
CA LEU A 48 9.24 6.30 -16.82
C LEU A 48 7.91 6.32 -17.58
N GLN A 49 7.40 5.13 -17.97
CA GLN A 49 6.11 5.00 -18.62
C GLN A 49 4.98 5.47 -17.72
N LEU A 50 5.00 5.10 -16.44
CA LEU A 50 4.00 5.52 -15.47
C LEU A 50 4.00 7.04 -15.23
N HIS A 51 5.18 7.69 -15.23
CA HIS A 51 5.25 9.15 -15.16
C HIS A 51 4.58 9.81 -16.39
N LYS A 52 4.83 9.30 -17.59
CA LYS A 52 4.19 9.79 -18.83
C LYS A 52 2.67 9.58 -18.79
N GLU A 53 2.23 8.41 -18.35
CA GLU A 53 0.81 8.09 -18.17
C GLU A 53 0.14 9.09 -17.22
N PHE A 54 0.71 9.30 -16.04
CA PHE A 54 0.18 10.26 -15.07
C PHE A 54 0.10 11.69 -15.61
N GLN A 55 1.15 12.16 -16.30
CA GLN A 55 1.13 13.48 -16.93
C GLN A 55 0.03 13.59 -18.00
N SER A 56 -0.19 12.54 -18.80
CA SER A 56 -1.27 12.51 -19.80
C SER A 56 -2.67 12.53 -19.17
N MET A 57 -2.80 12.06 -17.93
CA MET A 57 -4.03 12.13 -17.13
C MET A 57 -4.21 13.46 -16.39
N GLY A 58 -3.32 14.44 -16.58
CA GLY A 58 -3.36 15.74 -15.89
C GLY A 58 -2.80 15.74 -14.47
N VAL A 59 -2.09 14.68 -14.05
CA VAL A 59 -1.41 14.62 -12.76
C VAL A 59 -0.19 15.52 -12.76
N THR A 60 -0.05 16.35 -11.70
CA THR A 60 1.16 17.15 -11.50
C THR A 60 2.21 16.33 -10.75
N ILE A 61 3.29 15.95 -11.43
CA ILE A 61 4.40 15.23 -10.80
C ILE A 61 5.42 16.24 -10.24
N VAL A 62 5.60 16.23 -8.93
CA VAL A 62 6.67 16.98 -8.26
C VAL A 62 7.83 16.03 -8.02
N GLN A 63 8.94 16.28 -8.68
CA GLN A 63 10.15 15.48 -8.51
C GLN A 63 10.98 16.02 -7.35
N GLY A 64 11.24 15.20 -6.32
CA GLY A 64 12.09 15.57 -5.20
C GLY A 64 12.37 14.41 -4.25
N GLU A 65 13.35 14.60 -3.38
CA GLU A 65 13.66 13.69 -2.28
C GLU A 65 12.90 14.10 -1.02
N VAL A 66 12.50 13.13 -0.19
CA VAL A 66 11.78 13.41 1.07
C VAL A 66 12.62 14.24 2.07
N GLU A 67 13.95 14.26 1.87
CA GLU A 67 14.87 15.11 2.64
C GLU A 67 14.80 16.59 2.24
N GLU A 68 14.26 16.92 1.06
CA GLU A 68 14.12 18.30 0.59
C GLU A 68 12.94 19.00 1.32
N HIS A 69 13.12 19.27 2.62
CA HIS A 69 12.06 19.75 3.52
C HIS A 69 11.28 20.97 2.97
N GLU A 70 11.98 22.02 2.54
CA GLU A 70 11.34 23.24 2.01
C GLU A 70 10.47 22.97 0.78
N LYS A 71 10.96 22.11 -0.12
CA LYS A 71 10.24 21.72 -1.32
C LYS A 71 9.02 20.89 -0.99
N MET A 72 9.17 19.92 -0.10
CA MET A 72 8.07 19.12 0.41
C MET A 72 7.00 20.01 1.06
N VAL A 73 7.38 20.92 1.96
CA VAL A 73 6.47 21.89 2.59
C VAL A 73 5.77 22.77 1.55
N SER A 74 6.47 23.20 0.50
CA SER A 74 5.87 24.01 -0.57
C SER A 74 4.72 23.28 -1.31
N VAL A 75 4.83 21.96 -1.47
CA VAL A 75 3.76 21.13 -2.07
C VAL A 75 2.62 20.93 -1.08
N LEU A 76 2.95 20.62 0.17
CA LEU A 76 1.98 20.38 1.23
C LEU A 76 1.07 21.60 1.48
N ARG A 77 1.59 22.82 1.31
CA ARG A 77 0.81 24.07 1.39
C ARG A 77 -0.22 24.26 0.26
N GLN A 78 -0.14 23.48 -0.82
CA GLN A 78 -0.99 23.64 -2.02
C GLN A 78 -2.13 22.62 -2.08
N VAL A 79 -2.21 21.70 -1.11
CA VAL A 79 -3.13 20.55 -1.13
C VAL A 79 -3.93 20.44 0.15
N ASP A 80 -5.07 19.75 0.08
CA ASP A 80 -6.01 19.58 1.19
C ASP A 80 -5.91 18.18 1.81
N VAL A 81 -5.44 17.21 1.02
CA VAL A 81 -5.28 15.80 1.42
C VAL A 81 -3.92 15.31 0.98
N VAL A 82 -3.26 14.57 1.87
CA VAL A 82 -1.99 13.90 1.58
C VAL A 82 -2.22 12.42 1.80
N ILE A 83 -1.85 11.56 0.85
CA ILE A 83 -1.92 10.11 0.97
C ILE A 83 -0.49 9.57 0.92
N SER A 84 -0.16 8.67 1.86
CA SER A 84 1.14 8.00 1.90
C SER A 84 0.99 6.54 1.49
N THR A 85 1.77 6.11 0.51
CA THR A 85 1.85 4.71 0.06
C THR A 85 3.30 4.20 0.07
N PHE A 86 4.10 4.69 1.01
CA PHE A 86 5.50 4.28 1.15
C PHE A 86 5.64 2.77 1.39
N ALA A 87 6.68 2.21 0.78
CA ALA A 87 7.05 0.81 0.98
C ALA A 87 7.67 0.62 2.37
N ILE A 88 7.81 -0.65 2.78
CA ILE A 88 8.31 -1.04 4.11
C ILE A 88 9.64 -0.37 4.49
N PRO A 89 10.65 -0.26 3.61
CA PRO A 89 11.92 0.40 3.94
C PRO A 89 11.76 1.89 4.30
N GLN A 90 10.70 2.53 3.80
CA GLN A 90 10.46 3.97 3.90
C GLN A 90 9.33 4.32 4.89
N ILE A 91 8.83 3.36 5.69
CA ILE A 91 7.75 3.63 6.66
C ILE A 91 8.11 4.79 7.60
N LEU A 92 9.36 4.85 8.08
CA LEU A 92 9.80 5.89 8.99
C LEU A 92 10.01 7.25 8.32
N ASP A 93 10.18 7.29 6.99
CA ASP A 93 10.23 8.55 6.24
C ASP A 93 8.88 9.28 6.29
N GLN A 94 7.79 8.59 6.65
CA GLN A 94 6.52 9.25 6.92
C GLN A 94 6.64 10.31 8.03
N LEU A 95 7.54 10.15 9.02
CA LEU A 95 7.76 11.17 10.05
C LEU A 95 8.14 12.53 9.45
N LYS A 96 8.78 12.56 8.28
CA LYS A 96 9.18 13.79 7.60
C LYS A 96 7.98 14.51 6.99
N ILE A 97 6.97 13.77 6.55
CA ILE A 97 5.75 14.34 5.99
C ILE A 97 4.68 14.61 7.06
N ILE A 98 4.81 14.08 8.29
CA ILE A 98 3.72 14.04 9.30
C ILE A 98 3.02 15.37 9.51
N HIS A 99 3.74 16.50 9.54
CA HIS A 99 3.17 17.83 9.80
C HIS A 99 2.11 18.33 8.80
N ALA A 100 1.65 17.49 7.85
CA ALA A 100 0.67 17.87 6.84
C ALA A 100 -0.40 16.81 6.43
N ILE A 101 -0.53 15.66 7.12
CA ILE A 101 -1.13 14.46 6.46
C ILE A 101 -2.48 13.94 7.01
N LYS A 102 -3.37 13.53 6.10
CA LYS A 102 -4.41 12.50 6.32
C LYS A 102 -3.91 11.10 5.93
N VAL A 103 -3.31 10.32 6.84
CA VAL A 103 -2.58 9.10 6.43
C VAL A 103 -3.53 7.95 6.18
N ALA A 104 -3.56 7.40 4.95
CA ALA A 104 -4.09 6.07 4.67
C ALA A 104 -2.95 5.05 4.72
N GLU A 105 -2.99 4.14 5.69
CA GLU A 105 -2.08 2.98 5.74
C GLU A 105 -2.68 1.80 4.94
N PHE A 106 -1.90 0.78 4.60
CA PHE A 106 -2.40 -0.39 3.87
C PHE A 106 -1.83 -1.67 4.49
N GLY A 107 -2.68 -2.66 4.79
CA GLY A 107 -2.33 -3.90 5.46
C GLY A 107 -3.38 -4.36 6.48
N CYS A 108 -2.95 -5.10 7.49
CA CYS A 108 -3.74 -5.45 8.67
C CYS A 108 -3.82 -4.28 9.66
N ASP A 109 -4.78 -4.32 10.60
CA ASP A 109 -4.80 -3.37 11.71
C ASP A 109 -3.68 -3.68 12.70
N GLU A 110 -2.63 -2.84 12.70
CA GLU A 110 -1.40 -3.11 13.45
C GLU A 110 -1.58 -3.19 14.97
N GLU A 111 -2.68 -2.66 15.50
CA GLU A 111 -2.95 -2.62 16.95
C GLU A 111 -3.73 -3.83 17.45
N ARG A 112 -4.28 -4.65 16.54
CA ARG A 112 -5.11 -5.82 16.87
C ARG A 112 -4.45 -7.15 16.54
N VAL A 113 -3.20 -7.12 16.07
CA VAL A 113 -2.46 -8.30 15.62
C VAL A 113 -1.24 -8.56 16.49
N SER A 114 -0.82 -9.83 16.56
CA SER A 114 0.34 -10.27 17.34
C SER A 114 1.19 -11.24 16.51
N PRO A 115 1.87 -10.74 15.46
CA PRO A 115 2.64 -11.58 14.55
C PRO A 115 3.98 -12.01 15.16
N LEU A 116 4.71 -12.88 14.45
CA LEU A 116 6.08 -13.25 14.83
C LEU A 116 7.03 -12.02 14.77
N PRO A 117 8.16 -12.05 15.49
CA PRO A 117 9.04 -10.88 15.65
C PRO A 117 9.46 -10.16 14.34
N PRO A 118 9.77 -10.85 13.22
CA PRO A 118 10.17 -10.16 11.98
C PRO A 118 9.09 -9.22 11.43
N PHE A 119 7.82 -9.65 11.43
CA PHE A 119 6.72 -8.80 10.99
C PHE A 119 6.32 -7.80 12.08
N LYS A 120 6.37 -8.21 13.36
CA LYS A 120 6.08 -7.31 14.49
C LYS A 120 6.96 -6.05 14.45
N ALA A 121 8.25 -6.18 14.17
CA ALA A 121 9.17 -5.05 14.06
C ALA A 121 8.81 -4.06 12.93
N ILE A 122 8.09 -4.51 11.89
CA ILE A 122 7.57 -3.64 10.83
C ILE A 122 6.31 -2.92 11.31
N LEU A 123 5.39 -3.63 11.97
CA LEU A 123 4.16 -3.04 12.49
C LEU A 123 4.44 -2.01 13.59
N GLU A 124 5.44 -2.24 14.43
CA GLU A 124 5.90 -1.27 15.43
C GLU A 124 6.34 0.06 14.81
N LYS A 125 6.94 0.04 13.61
CA LYS A 125 7.27 1.26 12.87
C LYS A 125 6.00 2.02 12.44
N LYS A 126 4.95 1.32 12.01
CA LYS A 126 3.66 1.94 11.64
C LYS A 126 2.92 2.48 12.86
N ILE A 127 2.88 1.73 13.97
CA ILE A 127 2.33 2.21 15.24
C ILE A 127 3.03 3.50 15.67
N LYS A 128 4.36 3.59 15.53
CA LYS A 128 5.11 4.83 15.80
C LYS A 128 4.63 6.00 14.94
N ILE A 129 4.28 5.77 13.67
CA ILE A 129 3.69 6.80 12.80
C ILE A 129 2.30 7.21 13.31
N ARG A 130 1.42 6.25 13.63
CA ARG A 130 0.08 6.53 14.17
C ARG A 130 0.15 7.40 15.43
N ARG A 131 1.01 7.05 16.39
CA ARG A 131 1.20 7.82 17.63
C ARG A 131 1.74 9.21 17.39
N ALA A 132 2.64 9.39 16.42
CA ALA A 132 3.15 10.71 16.06
C ALA A 132 2.08 11.60 15.40
N ILE A 133 1.18 11.03 14.60
CA ILE A 133 0.04 11.74 14.00
C ILE A 133 -0.96 12.20 15.07
N GLU A 134 -1.33 11.30 15.99
CA GLU A 134 -2.21 11.60 17.12
C GLU A 134 -1.62 12.71 18.00
N ALA A 135 -0.33 12.60 18.37
CA ALA A 135 0.35 13.60 19.19
C ALA A 135 0.42 14.98 18.51
N ALA A 136 0.41 15.02 17.19
CA ALA A 136 0.41 16.25 16.42
C ALA A 136 -1.00 16.84 16.19
N ASN A 137 -2.07 16.19 16.67
CA ASN A 137 -3.48 16.58 16.49
C ASN A 137 -3.87 16.79 15.01
N ILE A 138 -3.38 15.93 14.13
CA ILE A 138 -3.61 16.04 12.69
C ILE A 138 -4.84 15.20 12.31
N PRO A 139 -5.77 15.69 11.48
CA PRO A 139 -6.87 14.86 10.99
C PRO A 139 -6.35 13.66 10.19
N TYR A 140 -6.77 12.44 10.52
CA TYR A 140 -6.25 11.22 9.92
C TYR A 140 -7.35 10.22 9.54
N THR A 141 -6.98 9.19 8.78
CA THR A 141 -7.84 8.04 8.45
C THR A 141 -7.00 6.80 8.25
N PHE A 142 -6.75 6.03 9.32
CA PHE A 142 -6.02 4.77 9.17
C PHE A 142 -6.86 3.76 8.41
N VAL A 143 -6.31 3.20 7.34
CA VAL A 143 -7.00 2.25 6.46
C VAL A 143 -6.41 0.86 6.69
N SER A 144 -7.24 -0.09 7.09
CA SER A 144 -6.88 -1.51 7.10
C SER A 144 -7.43 -2.16 5.84
N ALA A 145 -6.60 -2.22 4.79
CA ALA A 145 -7.01 -2.73 3.47
C ALA A 145 -6.94 -4.27 3.34
N ASN A 146 -6.55 -4.98 4.41
CA ASN A 146 -6.35 -6.43 4.42
C ASN A 146 -5.39 -6.89 3.31
N CYS A 147 -5.64 -8.07 2.74
CA CYS A 147 -4.80 -8.69 1.72
C CYS A 147 -5.07 -8.08 0.33
N CYS A 148 -4.01 -7.68 -0.37
CA CYS A 148 -4.11 -7.27 -1.77
C CYS A 148 -4.46 -8.49 -2.65
N GLY A 149 -5.68 -8.56 -3.18
CA GLY A 149 -6.21 -9.72 -3.90
C GLY A 149 -5.27 -10.26 -4.98
N ALA A 150 -4.98 -9.48 -6.02
CA ALA A 150 -4.11 -9.92 -7.11
C ALA A 150 -2.67 -10.26 -6.67
N TYR A 151 -2.18 -9.65 -5.60
CA TYR A 151 -0.85 -9.95 -5.05
C TYR A 151 -0.84 -11.37 -4.46
N PHE A 152 -1.80 -11.69 -3.59
CA PHE A 152 -1.84 -12.97 -2.91
C PHE A 152 -2.37 -14.11 -3.79
N VAL A 153 -3.23 -13.85 -4.78
CA VAL A 153 -3.58 -14.85 -5.81
C VAL A 153 -2.32 -15.26 -6.59
N ASN A 154 -1.52 -14.30 -7.05
CA ASN A 154 -0.24 -14.61 -7.69
C ASN A 154 0.72 -15.36 -6.77
N TYR A 155 0.78 -14.97 -5.49
CA TYR A 155 1.69 -15.59 -4.53
C TYR A 155 1.32 -17.03 -4.19
N LEU A 156 0.04 -17.28 -3.93
CA LEU A 156 -0.47 -18.57 -3.46
C LEU A 156 -0.73 -19.55 -4.60
N LEU A 157 -1.34 -19.09 -5.70
CA LEU A 157 -1.77 -19.97 -6.79
C LEU A 157 -0.77 -20.05 -7.95
N ARG A 158 0.17 -19.09 -8.03
CA ARG A 158 1.19 -19.01 -9.09
C ARG A 158 0.66 -19.33 -10.51
N PRO A 159 -0.39 -18.64 -10.97
CA PRO A 159 -1.08 -18.97 -12.23
C PRO A 159 -0.19 -18.82 -13.48
N HIS A 160 0.95 -18.13 -13.36
CA HIS A 160 1.95 -17.94 -14.39
C HIS A 160 2.99 -19.08 -14.46
N ASP A 161 3.04 -20.00 -13.48
CA ASP A 161 3.99 -21.10 -13.44
C ASP A 161 3.42 -22.35 -14.11
N HIS A 162 3.59 -22.44 -15.43
CA HIS A 162 3.11 -23.59 -16.23
C HIS A 162 3.86 -24.91 -15.93
N HIS A 163 4.95 -24.88 -15.16
CA HIS A 163 5.72 -26.07 -14.80
C HIS A 163 5.21 -26.77 -13.52
N GLN A 164 4.27 -26.17 -12.78
CA GLN A 164 3.74 -26.72 -11.53
C GLN A 164 2.48 -27.60 -11.68
N GLN A 165 1.96 -27.83 -12.89
CA GLN A 165 0.72 -28.62 -13.08
C GLN A 165 0.81 -30.07 -12.54
N ASP A 166 2.02 -30.61 -12.35
CA ASP A 166 2.23 -31.99 -11.87
C ASP A 166 2.72 -32.10 -10.41
N HIS A 167 3.07 -31.00 -9.73
CA HIS A 167 3.67 -31.05 -8.39
C HIS A 167 3.28 -29.88 -7.48
N ILE A 168 2.51 -30.17 -6.43
CA ILE A 168 2.37 -29.28 -5.27
C ILE A 168 3.64 -29.42 -4.42
N VAL A 169 4.45 -28.36 -4.36
CA VAL A 169 5.58 -28.31 -3.43
C VAL A 169 5.04 -27.94 -2.05
N VAL A 170 4.85 -28.94 -1.19
CA VAL A 170 4.65 -28.73 0.25
C VAL A 170 6.00 -28.32 0.84
N TYR A 171 6.17 -27.04 1.16
CA TYR A 171 7.38 -26.55 1.79
C TYR A 171 7.51 -27.12 3.21
N GLY A 172 8.50 -28.00 3.41
CA GLY A 172 8.87 -28.53 4.72
C GLY A 172 9.75 -29.76 4.60
N THR A 173 11.07 -29.59 4.68
CA THR A 173 12.04 -30.71 4.75
C THR A 173 12.06 -31.39 6.12
N GLY A 174 11.17 -31.00 7.05
CA GLY A 174 11.24 -31.39 8.47
C GLY A 174 12.44 -30.80 9.22
N GLN A 175 13.28 -30.00 8.56
CA GLN A 175 14.47 -29.36 9.14
C GLN A 175 14.20 -27.86 9.32
N SER A 176 14.09 -27.39 10.56
CA SER A 176 13.98 -25.97 10.87
C SER A 176 15.36 -25.31 10.80
N LYS A 177 15.61 -24.52 9.75
CA LYS A 177 16.67 -23.51 9.74
C LYS A 177 15.98 -22.15 9.78
N ALA A 178 16.37 -21.30 10.73
CA ALA A 178 15.90 -19.92 10.76
C ALA A 178 16.36 -19.20 9.48
N LEU A 179 15.41 -18.59 8.75
CA LEU A 179 15.76 -17.72 7.62
C LEU A 179 16.45 -16.45 8.15
N PRO A 180 17.47 -15.92 7.44
CA PRO A 180 18.09 -14.66 7.81
C PRO A 180 17.13 -13.48 7.55
N HIS A 181 17.41 -12.33 8.15
CA HIS A 181 16.76 -11.08 7.73
C HIS A 181 17.37 -10.63 6.38
N PRO A 182 16.56 -10.16 5.40
CA PRO A 182 15.11 -9.91 5.46
C PRO A 182 14.21 -11.09 5.04
N GLU A 183 14.77 -12.25 4.67
CA GLU A 183 14.03 -13.41 4.15
C GLU A 183 13.03 -14.04 5.16
N ASN A 184 13.26 -13.86 6.46
CA ASN A 184 12.33 -14.29 7.50
C ASN A 184 11.04 -13.44 7.60
N ILE A 185 11.01 -12.25 7.00
CA ILE A 185 9.86 -11.35 7.06
C ILE A 185 8.67 -11.92 6.27
N PRO A 186 8.80 -12.29 4.98
CA PRO A 186 7.69 -12.88 4.23
C PRO A 186 7.03 -14.06 4.96
N VAL A 187 7.82 -14.95 5.55
CA VAL A 187 7.29 -16.12 6.29
C VAL A 187 6.50 -15.67 7.54
N SER A 188 7.01 -14.67 8.26
CA SER A 188 6.30 -14.07 9.39
C SER A 188 4.98 -13.40 8.98
N VAL A 189 4.92 -12.79 7.79
CA VAL A 189 3.69 -12.21 7.21
C VAL A 189 2.70 -13.32 6.84
N LEU A 190 3.13 -14.37 6.14
CA LEU A 190 2.27 -15.49 5.78
C LEU A 190 1.68 -16.19 7.00
N HIS A 191 2.49 -16.40 8.05
CA HIS A 191 2.02 -16.97 9.30
C HIS A 191 0.91 -16.11 9.94
N SER A 192 1.12 -14.79 9.99
CA SER A 192 0.11 -13.83 10.49
C SER A 192 -1.20 -13.91 9.69
N LEU A 193 -1.12 -13.82 8.36
CA LEU A 193 -2.29 -13.71 7.50
C LEU A 193 -3.04 -15.04 7.33
N PHE A 194 -2.32 -16.15 7.09
CA PHE A 194 -2.93 -17.40 6.63
C PHE A 194 -2.90 -18.53 7.65
N VAL A 195 -2.08 -18.44 8.70
CA VAL A 195 -2.08 -19.44 9.79
C VAL A 195 -2.87 -18.91 10.99
N LYS A 196 -2.59 -17.67 11.42
CA LYS A 196 -3.32 -17.04 12.52
C LYS A 196 -4.63 -16.37 12.08
N GLY A 197 -4.81 -16.07 10.79
CA GLY A 197 -6.04 -15.46 10.27
C GLY A 197 -6.27 -14.03 10.78
N GLU A 198 -5.20 -13.26 11.01
CA GLU A 198 -5.27 -11.99 11.75
C GLU A 198 -6.09 -10.87 11.09
N THR A 199 -6.43 -10.99 9.81
CA THR A 199 -7.34 -10.04 9.14
C THR A 199 -8.83 -10.33 9.40
N MET A 200 -9.15 -11.48 10.01
CA MET A 200 -10.53 -11.95 10.19
C MET A 200 -10.82 -12.44 11.61
N ASN A 201 -9.88 -12.31 12.55
CA ASN A 201 -9.98 -12.90 13.89
C ASN A 201 -10.48 -11.92 14.97
N PHE A 202 -11.06 -10.79 14.57
CA PHE A 202 -11.65 -9.79 15.46
C PHE A 202 -12.97 -9.26 14.90
N GLU A 203 -13.79 -8.72 15.79
CA GLU A 203 -15.04 -8.03 15.43
C GLU A 203 -14.81 -6.52 15.33
N LEU A 204 -15.56 -5.86 14.47
CA LEU A 204 -15.53 -4.40 14.35
C LEU A 204 -16.14 -3.76 15.60
N GLY A 205 -15.41 -2.82 16.19
CA GLY A 205 -15.87 -1.98 17.29
C GLY A 205 -16.76 -0.81 16.82
N ASN A 206 -17.27 -0.04 17.78
CA ASN A 206 -18.20 1.05 17.50
C ASN A 206 -17.60 2.19 16.64
N ASP A 207 -16.30 2.41 16.76
CA ASP A 207 -15.58 3.46 16.02
C ASP A 207 -14.99 2.96 14.68
N ASP A 208 -15.15 1.66 14.38
CA ASP A 208 -14.67 1.09 13.14
C ASP A 208 -15.67 1.32 12.01
N ILE A 209 -15.13 1.65 10.84
CA ILE A 209 -15.92 1.89 9.63
C ILE A 209 -15.55 0.85 8.58
N GLU A 210 -16.54 0.10 8.13
CA GLU A 210 -16.39 -0.83 7.02
C GLU A 210 -16.71 -0.10 5.71
N ALA A 211 -15.72 -0.02 4.81
CA ALA A 211 -15.79 0.82 3.61
C ALA A 211 -16.88 0.38 2.62
N SER A 212 -17.18 -0.91 2.50
CA SER A 212 -18.21 -1.42 1.58
C SER A 212 -19.62 -0.96 1.96
N LYS A 213 -19.85 -0.57 3.22
CA LYS A 213 -21.10 0.01 3.70
C LYS A 213 -21.24 1.51 3.46
N LEU A 214 -20.15 2.21 3.10
CA LEU A 214 -20.16 3.68 2.95
C LEU A 214 -20.70 4.15 1.59
N TYR A 215 -20.48 3.38 0.53
CA TYR A 215 -20.79 3.77 -0.83
C TYR A 215 -21.61 2.67 -1.50
N PRO A 216 -22.96 2.71 -1.40
CA PRO A 216 -23.82 1.64 -1.91
C PRO A 216 -23.66 1.36 -3.41
N ASP A 217 -23.29 2.38 -4.19
CA ASP A 217 -23.08 2.28 -5.63
C ASP A 217 -21.68 1.78 -6.02
N SER A 218 -20.79 1.59 -5.04
CA SER A 218 -19.41 1.15 -5.22
C SER A 218 -19.19 -0.19 -4.52
N VAL A 219 -19.17 -1.27 -5.29
CA VAL A 219 -18.93 -2.63 -4.79
C VAL A 219 -17.48 -3.05 -5.01
N PHE A 220 -16.90 -3.75 -4.03
CA PHE A 220 -15.60 -4.40 -4.22
C PHE A 220 -15.72 -5.54 -5.22
N THR A 221 -14.70 -5.70 -6.06
CA THR A 221 -14.54 -6.91 -6.88
C THR A 221 -14.49 -8.12 -5.97
N THR A 222 -15.39 -9.07 -6.21
CA THR A 222 -15.48 -10.31 -5.44
C THR A 222 -14.31 -11.25 -5.76
N VAL A 223 -14.13 -12.30 -4.95
CA VAL A 223 -13.11 -13.33 -5.22
C VAL A 223 -13.39 -14.03 -6.54
N ASP A 224 -14.64 -14.38 -6.84
CA ASP A 224 -14.99 -15.05 -8.11
C ASP A 224 -14.64 -14.18 -9.33
N GLN A 225 -15.01 -12.89 -9.29
CA GLN A 225 -14.66 -11.95 -10.36
C GLN A 225 -13.15 -11.73 -10.46
N LEU A 226 -12.43 -11.75 -9.34
CA LEU A 226 -10.97 -11.68 -9.37
C LEU A 226 -10.39 -12.92 -10.07
N LEU A 227 -10.90 -14.11 -9.77
CA LEU A 227 -10.46 -15.34 -10.43
C LEU A 227 -10.77 -15.33 -11.93
N ASP A 228 -11.92 -14.79 -12.35
CA ASP A 228 -12.25 -14.59 -13.77
C ASP A 228 -11.23 -13.68 -14.47
N ILE A 229 -10.79 -12.59 -13.81
CA ILE A 229 -9.71 -11.74 -14.34
C ILE A 229 -8.43 -12.57 -14.55
N PHE A 230 -8.08 -13.45 -13.62
CA PHE A 230 -6.90 -14.30 -13.74
C PHE A 230 -7.01 -15.36 -14.86
N LEU A 231 -8.22 -15.78 -15.21
CA LEU A 231 -8.45 -16.71 -16.32
C LEU A 231 -8.34 -16.04 -17.69
N ILE A 232 -8.66 -14.74 -17.78
CA ILE A 232 -8.75 -14.00 -19.05
C ILE A 232 -7.47 -13.18 -19.32
N ASP A 233 -7.05 -12.36 -18.35
CA ASP A 233 -5.91 -11.45 -18.46
C ASP A 233 -5.23 -11.27 -17.08
N PRO A 234 -4.39 -12.24 -16.66
CA PRO A 234 -3.85 -12.27 -15.32
C PRO A 234 -2.91 -11.08 -15.05
N PRO A 235 -3.11 -10.31 -13.95
CA PRO A 235 -2.19 -9.28 -13.54
C PRO A 235 -0.81 -9.87 -13.26
N GLN A 236 0.23 -9.16 -13.68
CA GLN A 236 1.61 -9.58 -13.46
C GLN A 236 1.94 -9.69 -11.95
N PRO A 237 2.73 -10.71 -11.55
CA PRO A 237 3.14 -10.86 -10.16
C PRO A 237 3.98 -9.67 -9.69
N ALA A 238 3.88 -9.36 -8.40
CA ALA A 238 4.64 -8.31 -7.75
C ALA A 238 5.32 -8.85 -6.49
N THR A 239 6.40 -8.19 -6.09
CA THR A 239 7.15 -8.51 -4.87
C THR A 239 7.29 -7.26 -4.01
N THR A 240 7.04 -7.43 -2.71
CA THR A 240 7.28 -6.36 -1.74
C THR A 240 8.77 -6.27 -1.40
N GLY A 241 9.33 -5.06 -1.48
CA GLY A 241 10.67 -4.77 -0.94
C GLY A 241 10.63 -4.69 0.58
N PHE A 242 11.43 -5.51 1.27
CA PHE A 242 11.53 -5.56 2.73
C PHE A 242 12.82 -4.93 3.28
N ALA A 243 13.78 -4.61 2.39
CA ALA A 243 15.05 -3.94 2.67
C ALA A 243 15.28 -2.80 1.68
#